data_AF-H2XQA8-F1
#
_entry.id   AF-H2XQA8-F1
#
_cell.length_a   1.000
_cell.length_b   1.000
_cell.length_c   1.000
_cell.angle_alpha   90.00
_cell.angle_beta   90.00
_cell.angle_gamma   90.00
#
_symmetry.space_group_name_H-M   'P 1'
#
loop_
_entity.id
_entity.type
_entity.pdbx_description
1 polymer ?
#
loop_
_entity_poly.entity_id
_entity_poly.type
_entity_poly.pdbx_seq_one_letter_code
_entity_poly.pdbx_strand_id
1 'polypeptide(L)'
;MATMTTRRNINIDGLQVQTDLHQLKELSNKLNLATRRPSVVQWKQFLSTAVSGQHDDATIKAIENPTKNENTEDVSARYRRVGQMFEKLRRDLVIMRIEDNKLARKLLDVRSEMNLVRAQKSCAEHADMLDDVTIELEEEEELTGLIKGKPTSLLSAFSPLRNIGVSRMNLNRRRFSIR
;
A
#
# COMPACT_ATOMS: atom_id res chain seq x y z
N MET A 1 0.17 -2.35 29.36
CA MET A 1 -0.19 -3.76 29.16
C MET A 1 -0.31 -4.02 27.66
N ALA A 2 0.68 -4.68 27.05
CA ALA A 2 0.71 -4.92 25.61
C ALA A 2 0.15 -6.32 25.28
N THR A 3 -0.98 -6.38 24.57
CA THR A 3 -1.56 -7.65 24.12
C THR A 3 -0.84 -8.13 22.86
N MET A 4 0.11 -9.04 23.03
CA MET A 4 0.71 -9.81 21.94
C MET A 4 -0.36 -10.71 21.31
N THR A 5 -0.88 -10.28 20.16
CA THR A 5 -1.77 -11.11 19.34
C THR A 5 -0.91 -12.05 18.51
N THR A 6 -0.67 -13.25 19.02
CA THR A 6 -0.03 -14.36 18.28
C THR A 6 -0.90 -14.72 17.08
N ARG A 7 -0.49 -14.29 15.87
CA ARG A 7 -1.11 -14.70 14.61
C ARG A 7 -0.82 -16.18 14.37
N ARG A 8 -1.83 -17.03 14.54
CA ARG A 8 -1.79 -18.42 14.11
C ARG A 8 -1.67 -18.47 12.60
N ASN A 9 -0.50 -18.90 12.12
CA ASN A 9 -0.30 -19.29 10.73
C ASN A 9 -1.09 -20.59 10.53
N ILE A 10 -2.26 -20.51 9.88
CA ILE A 10 -3.14 -21.66 9.71
C ILE A 10 -2.56 -22.48 8.56
N ASN A 11 -1.68 -23.44 8.89
CA ASN A 11 -1.15 -24.42 7.95
C ASN A 11 -2.21 -25.51 7.77
N ILE A 12 -2.95 -25.43 6.66
CA ILE A 12 -3.82 -26.52 6.19
C ILE A 12 -3.10 -27.08 4.96
N ASP A 13 -2.61 -28.31 5.10
CA ASP A 13 -2.14 -29.19 4.01
C ASP A 13 -0.93 -28.76 3.18
N GLY A 14 0.14 -28.24 3.82
CA GLY A 14 1.48 -28.18 3.21
C GLY A 14 1.61 -27.27 1.97
N LEU A 15 0.57 -26.52 1.62
CA LEU A 15 0.54 -25.57 0.53
C LEU A 15 0.77 -24.16 1.10
N GLN A 16 2.00 -23.68 0.93
CA GLN A 16 2.45 -22.33 1.26
C GLN A 16 1.69 -21.28 0.40
N VAL A 17 0.44 -20.99 0.76
CA VAL A 17 -0.48 -20.12 -0.01
C VAL A 17 -0.64 -18.73 0.62
N GLN A 18 0.00 -18.40 1.75
CA GLN A 18 -0.42 -17.27 2.58
C GLN A 18 0.48 -16.02 2.62
N THR A 19 1.44 -15.84 1.71
CA THR A 19 2.37 -14.68 1.75
C THR A 19 1.79 -13.43 1.08
N ASP A 20 1.21 -13.57 -0.11
CA ASP A 20 1.01 -12.42 -1.01
C ASP A 20 -0.17 -11.55 -0.55
N LEU A 21 -1.27 -12.17 -0.12
CA LEU A 21 -2.42 -11.44 0.44
C LEU A 21 -2.06 -10.71 1.74
N HIS A 22 -1.12 -11.25 2.52
CA HIS A 22 -0.64 -10.59 3.73
C HIS A 22 0.17 -9.34 3.39
N GLN A 23 1.16 -9.47 2.50
CA GLN A 23 1.97 -8.36 2.01
C GLN A 23 1.09 -7.25 1.41
N LEU A 24 0.10 -7.61 0.59
CA LEU A 24 -0.83 -6.66 0.02
C LEU A 24 -1.62 -5.91 1.10
N LYS A 25 -2.05 -6.60 2.17
CA LYS A 25 -2.75 -5.95 3.29
C LYS A 25 -1.86 -4.95 4.01
N GLU A 26 -0.63 -5.33 4.33
CA GLU A 26 0.34 -4.43 4.98
C GLU A 26 0.61 -3.18 4.13
N LEU A 27 0.79 -3.39 2.83
CA LEU A 27 1.01 -2.32 1.86
C LEU A 27 -0.23 -1.42 1.76
N SER A 28 -1.43 -1.99 1.68
CA SER A 28 -2.67 -1.21 1.65
C SER A 28 -2.85 -0.35 2.91
N ASN A 29 -2.43 -0.87 4.07
CA ASN A 29 -2.44 -0.12 5.33
C ASN A 29 -1.38 0.99 5.29
N LYS A 30 -0.16 0.70 4.82
CA LYS A 30 0.91 1.70 4.67
C LYS A 30 0.49 2.84 3.75
N LEU A 31 -0.29 2.54 2.71
CA LEU A 31 -0.82 3.52 1.76
C LEU A 31 -2.17 4.13 2.20
N ASN A 32 -2.70 3.76 3.37
CA ASN A 32 -4.01 4.19 3.88
C ASN A 32 -5.15 4.04 2.86
N LEU A 33 -5.17 2.93 2.11
CA LEU A 33 -6.20 2.67 1.11
C LEU A 33 -7.49 2.17 1.76
N ALA A 34 -8.63 2.75 1.37
CA ALA A 34 -9.94 2.28 1.76
C ALA A 34 -10.31 0.99 0.99
N THR A 35 -9.81 -0.15 1.47
CA THR A 35 -9.99 -1.46 0.80
C THR A 35 -11.29 -2.18 1.16
N ARG A 36 -12.06 -1.67 2.14
CA ARG A 36 -13.33 -2.27 2.58
C ARG A 36 -14.52 -1.46 2.09
N ARG A 37 -15.54 -2.16 1.60
CA ARG A 37 -16.85 -1.55 1.31
C ARG A 37 -17.46 -1.00 2.61
N PRO A 38 -17.95 0.25 2.65
CA PRO A 38 -18.50 0.88 3.85
C PRO A 38 -19.60 0.05 4.54
N SER A 39 -20.48 -0.57 3.75
CA SER A 39 -21.56 -1.43 4.25
C SER A 39 -21.06 -2.63 5.07
N VAL A 40 -19.93 -3.23 4.68
CA VAL A 40 -19.33 -4.36 5.39
C VAL A 40 -18.73 -3.93 6.72
N VAL A 41 -18.17 -2.72 6.79
CA VAL A 41 -17.64 -2.14 8.02
C VAL A 41 -18.77 -1.86 9.00
N GLN A 42 -19.86 -1.24 8.53
CA GLN A 42 -21.06 -0.97 9.34
C GLN A 42 -21.71 -2.26 9.85
N TRP A 43 -21.85 -3.27 8.99
CA TRP A 43 -22.41 -4.57 9.40
C TRP A 43 -21.54 -5.28 10.43
N LYS A 44 -20.21 -5.20 10.29
CA LYS A 44 -19.29 -5.74 11.29
C LYS A 44 -19.42 -5.03 12.64
N GLN A 45 -19.61 -3.70 12.63
CA GLN A 45 -19.88 -2.93 13.84
C GLN A 45 -21.20 -3.35 14.49
N PHE A 46 -22.28 -3.47 13.70
CA PHE A 46 -23.58 -3.95 14.16
C PHE A 46 -23.45 -5.33 14.84
N LEU A 47 -22.76 -6.28 14.21
CA LEU A 47 -22.54 -7.60 14.81
C LEU A 47 -21.72 -7.52 16.11
N SER A 48 -20.68 -6.69 16.17
CA SER A 48 -19.91 -6.53 17.42
C SER A 48 -20.75 -5.92 18.54
N THR A 49 -21.64 -4.98 18.23
CA THR A 49 -22.57 -4.40 19.19
C THR A 49 -23.67 -5.39 19.59
N ALA A 50 -24.19 -6.19 18.67
CA ALA A 50 -25.20 -7.22 18.94
C ALA A 50 -24.65 -8.39 19.78
N VAL A 51 -23.37 -8.74 19.62
CA VAL A 51 -22.71 -9.79 20.42
C VAL A 51 -22.24 -9.26 21.78
N SER A 52 -21.97 -7.96 21.88
CA SER A 52 -21.55 -7.31 23.14
C SER A 52 -22.71 -6.74 23.96
N GLY A 53 -23.86 -6.48 23.33
CA GLY A 53 -25.12 -6.23 23.99
C GLY A 53 -25.66 -7.56 24.51
N GLN A 54 -26.11 -7.56 25.76
CA GLN A 54 -26.71 -8.71 26.42
C GLN A 54 -27.66 -9.43 25.47
N HIS A 55 -27.53 -10.76 25.39
CA HIS A 55 -28.58 -11.61 24.87
C HIS A 55 -29.88 -11.21 25.57
N ASP A 56 -30.77 -10.50 24.88
CA ASP A 56 -32.12 -10.28 25.35
C ASP A 56 -32.75 -11.67 25.55
N ASP A 57 -32.91 -12.03 26.82
CA ASP A 57 -33.48 -13.26 27.38
C ASP A 57 -34.82 -13.66 26.72
N ALA A 58 -35.49 -12.70 26.07
CA ALA A 58 -36.68 -12.92 25.26
C ALA A 58 -36.46 -13.77 23.99
N THR A 59 -35.29 -13.70 23.35
CA THR A 59 -35.03 -14.43 22.09
C THR A 59 -34.73 -15.91 22.34
N ILE A 60 -34.12 -16.24 23.50
CA ILE A 60 -33.81 -17.62 23.89
C ILE A 60 -35.09 -18.32 24.38
N LYS A 61 -35.98 -17.62 25.10
CA LYS A 61 -37.27 -18.17 25.55
C LYS A 61 -38.25 -18.51 24.42
N ALA A 62 -38.11 -17.88 23.25
CA ALA A 62 -38.90 -18.24 22.07
C ALA A 62 -38.46 -19.57 21.43
N ILE A 63 -37.24 -20.05 21.71
CA ILE A 63 -36.71 -21.33 21.21
C ILE A 63 -37.20 -22.51 22.07
N GLU A 64 -37.56 -22.27 23.34
CA GLU A 64 -38.01 -23.30 24.29
C GLU A 64 -39.48 -23.73 24.12
N ASN A 65 -40.25 -23.06 23.27
CA ASN A 65 -41.61 -23.49 22.93
C ASN A 65 -41.66 -24.04 21.50
N PRO A 66 -41.31 -25.32 21.27
CA PRO A 66 -41.59 -25.96 20.00
C PRO A 66 -43.10 -26.15 19.92
N THR A 67 -43.77 -25.25 19.20
CA THR A 67 -45.09 -25.54 18.66
C THR A 67 -44.98 -26.86 17.91
N LYS A 68 -45.65 -27.89 18.43
CA LYS A 68 -45.74 -29.24 17.84
C LYS A 68 -46.19 -29.10 16.39
N ASN A 69 -45.23 -29.11 15.46
CA ASN A 69 -45.52 -29.36 14.05
C ASN A 69 -45.05 -30.78 13.74
N GLU A 70 -45.95 -31.54 13.11
CA GLU A 70 -45.81 -32.97 12.83
C GLU A 70 -44.90 -33.21 11.63
N ASN A 71 -43.69 -32.66 11.64
CA ASN A 71 -42.63 -33.04 10.73
C ASN A 71 -41.45 -33.53 11.57
N THR A 72 -41.56 -34.76 12.05
CA THR A 72 -40.47 -35.50 12.71
C THR A 72 -39.39 -35.86 11.68
N GLU A 73 -38.82 -34.86 11.02
CA GLU A 73 -37.53 -35.03 10.37
C GLU A 73 -36.57 -35.49 11.46
N ASP A 74 -36.03 -36.70 11.28
CA ASP A 74 -35.01 -37.27 12.14
C ASP A 74 -33.96 -36.21 12.46
N VAL A 75 -33.81 -35.90 13.75
CA VAL A 75 -32.85 -34.91 14.25
C VAL A 75 -31.45 -35.22 13.71
N SER A 76 -31.12 -36.51 13.53
CA SER A 76 -29.88 -36.97 12.90
C SER A 76 -29.76 -36.56 11.43
N ALA A 77 -30.84 -36.63 10.65
CA ALA A 77 -30.87 -36.17 9.26
C ALA A 77 -30.66 -34.64 9.14
N ARG A 78 -31.18 -33.87 10.11
CA ARG A 78 -30.92 -32.42 10.19
C ARG A 78 -29.44 -32.13 10.46
N TYR A 79 -28.83 -32.77 11.45
CA TYR A 79 -27.40 -32.61 11.74
C TYR A 79 -26.53 -33.00 10.55
N ARG A 80 -26.89 -34.07 9.81
CA ARG A 80 -26.17 -34.48 8.60
C ARG A 80 -26.20 -33.41 7.52
N ARG A 81 -27.37 -32.81 7.24
CA ARG A 81 -27.50 -31.71 6.26
C ARG A 81 -26.68 -30.49 6.67
N VAL A 82 -26.78 -30.07 7.93
CA VAL A 82 -26.00 -28.94 8.45
C VAL A 82 -24.50 -29.22 8.37
N GLY A 83 -24.06 -30.43 8.71
CA GLY A 83 -22.68 -30.86 8.54
C GLY A 83 -22.19 -30.79 7.10
N GLN A 84 -22.99 -31.27 6.14
CA GLN A 84 -22.69 -31.17 4.71
C GLN A 84 -22.57 -29.71 4.24
N MET A 85 -23.44 -28.82 4.75
CA MET A 85 -23.39 -27.39 4.45
C MET A 85 -22.11 -26.74 4.98
N PHE A 86 -21.68 -27.08 6.20
CA PHE A 86 -20.41 -26.58 6.75
C PHE A 86 -19.21 -27.09 5.97
N GLU A 87 -19.22 -28.36 5.53
CA GLU A 87 -18.14 -28.91 4.74
C GLU A 87 -18.05 -28.25 3.36
N LYS A 88 -19.20 -28.00 2.71
CA LYS A 88 -19.25 -27.20 1.49
C LYS A 88 -18.70 -25.79 1.73
N LEU A 89 -19.14 -25.11 2.78
CA LEU A 89 -18.67 -23.77 3.12
C LEU A 89 -17.16 -23.71 3.37
N ARG A 90 -16.59 -24.71 4.05
CA ARG A 90 -15.14 -24.81 4.25
C ARG A 90 -14.39 -24.90 2.92
N ARG A 91 -14.85 -25.76 2.01
CA ARG A 91 -14.26 -25.87 0.67
C ARG A 91 -14.36 -24.57 -0.10
N ASP A 92 -15.52 -23.93 -0.11
CA ASP A 92 -15.74 -22.67 -0.81
C ASP A 92 -14.84 -21.56 -0.25
N LEU A 93 -14.66 -21.48 1.09
CA LEU A 93 -13.74 -20.53 1.72
C LEU A 93 -12.28 -20.76 1.34
N VAL A 94 -11.85 -22.00 1.20
CA VAL A 94 -10.49 -22.34 0.75
C VAL A 94 -10.29 -21.92 -0.71
N ILE A 95 -11.28 -22.17 -1.58
CA ILE A 95 -11.22 -21.76 -3.00
C ILE A 95 -11.13 -20.23 -3.10
N MET A 96 -12.03 -19.50 -2.43
CA MET A 96 -11.99 -18.03 -2.41
C MET A 96 -10.66 -17.50 -1.87
N ARG A 97 -10.07 -18.17 -0.86
CA ARG A 97 -8.76 -17.80 -0.33
C ARG A 97 -7.63 -17.97 -1.36
N ILE A 98 -7.68 -19.01 -2.18
CA ILE A 98 -6.70 -19.23 -3.25
C ILE A 98 -6.83 -18.14 -4.31
N GLU A 99 -8.06 -17.81 -4.71
CA GLU A 99 -8.34 -16.76 -5.67
C GLU A 99 -7.87 -15.38 -5.18
N ASP A 100 -8.15 -15.04 -3.92
CA ASP A 100 -7.69 -13.80 -3.29
C ASP A 100 -6.16 -13.68 -3.31
N ASN A 101 -5.43 -14.79 -3.08
CA ASN A 101 -3.96 -14.76 -3.15
C ASN A 101 -3.46 -14.58 -4.59
N LYS A 102 -4.09 -15.24 -5.56
CA LYS A 102 -3.76 -15.03 -6.98
C LYS A 102 -3.99 -13.58 -7.41
N LEU A 103 -5.09 -12.98 -6.97
CA LEU A 103 -5.36 -11.57 -7.21
C LEU A 103 -4.34 -10.67 -6.50
N ALA A 104 -3.96 -11.00 -5.26
CA ALA A 104 -2.99 -10.23 -4.52
C ALA A 104 -1.62 -10.17 -5.21
N ARG A 105 -1.16 -11.30 -5.75
CA ARG A 105 0.08 -11.36 -6.55
C ARG A 105 0.03 -10.40 -7.74
N LYS A 106 -1.04 -10.47 -8.54
CA LYS A 106 -1.23 -9.57 -9.69
C LYS A 106 -1.20 -8.09 -9.29
N LEU A 107 -1.80 -7.73 -8.16
CA LEU A 107 -1.79 -6.35 -7.67
C LEU A 107 -0.40 -5.89 -7.23
N LEU A 108 0.36 -6.78 -6.59
CA LEU A 108 1.75 -6.50 -6.21
C LEU A 108 2.65 -6.34 -7.44
N ASP A 109 2.46 -7.18 -8.46
CA ASP A 109 3.18 -7.11 -9.75
C ASP A 109 2.88 -5.80 -10.49
N VAL A 110 1.61 -5.46 -10.68
CA VAL A 110 1.22 -4.19 -11.34
C VAL A 110 1.81 -2.99 -10.60
N ARG A 111 1.88 -3.05 -9.26
CA ARG A 111 2.47 -1.97 -8.48
C ARG A 111 3.99 -1.87 -8.67
N SER A 112 4.70 -2.98 -8.75
CA SER A 112 6.16 -2.97 -8.98
C SER A 112 6.49 -2.42 -10.36
N GLU A 113 5.73 -2.84 -11.39
CA GLU A 113 5.81 -2.31 -12.76
C GLU A 113 5.52 -0.81 -12.80
N MET A 114 4.45 -0.36 -12.14
CA MET A 114 4.10 1.06 -12.05
C MET A 114 5.20 1.90 -11.41
N ASN A 115 5.86 1.38 -10.37
CA ASN A 115 6.99 2.08 -9.74
C ASN A 115 8.21 2.13 -10.65
N LEU A 116 8.50 1.06 -11.38
CA LEU A 116 9.60 1.02 -12.34
C LEU A 116 9.40 2.06 -13.45
N VAL A 117 8.21 2.09 -14.07
CA VAL A 117 7.90 3.03 -15.14
C VAL A 117 7.94 4.48 -14.64
N ARG A 118 7.45 4.75 -13.42
CA ARG A 118 7.56 6.09 -12.80
C ARG A 118 9.02 6.52 -12.60
N ALA A 119 9.88 5.61 -12.12
CA ALA A 119 11.29 5.91 -11.93
C ALA A 119 12.00 6.16 -13.27
N GLN A 120 11.74 5.33 -14.27
CA GLN A 120 12.28 5.51 -15.63
C GLN A 120 11.87 6.86 -16.23
N LYS A 121 10.59 7.23 -16.10
CA LYS A 121 10.09 8.51 -16.56
C LYS A 121 10.78 9.69 -15.86
N SER A 122 10.91 9.65 -14.54
CA SER A 122 11.61 10.70 -13.79
C SER A 122 13.08 10.82 -14.20
N CYS A 123 13.78 9.70 -14.47
CA CYS A 123 15.14 9.74 -14.97
C CYS A 123 15.23 10.36 -16.37
N ALA A 124 14.29 10.05 -17.27
CA ALA A 124 14.24 10.64 -18.60
C ALA A 124 13.99 12.15 -18.52
N GLU A 125 13.00 12.59 -17.74
CA GLU A 125 12.73 14.02 -17.51
C GLU A 125 13.96 14.75 -16.93
N HIS A 126 14.71 14.11 -16.04
CA HIS A 126 15.95 14.68 -15.51
C HIS A 126 17.08 14.73 -16.54
N ALA A 127 17.15 13.75 -17.46
CA ALA A 127 18.13 13.77 -18.54
C ALA A 127 17.84 14.91 -19.52
N ASP A 128 16.58 15.12 -19.87
CA ASP A 128 16.15 16.24 -20.74
C ASP A 128 16.49 17.59 -20.09
N MET A 129 16.23 17.77 -18.79
CA MET A 129 16.62 19.00 -18.08
C MET A 129 18.14 19.22 -18.03
N LEU A 130 18.94 18.15 -17.96
CA LEU A 130 20.41 18.27 -18.00
C LEU A 130 20.90 18.61 -19.41
N ASP A 131 20.23 18.11 -20.44
CA ASP A 131 20.50 18.47 -21.84
C ASP A 131 20.20 19.96 -22.08
N ASP A 132 19.03 20.45 -21.64
CA ASP A 132 18.66 21.87 -21.70
C ASP A 132 19.74 22.76 -21.06
N VAL A 133 20.19 22.42 -19.83
CA VAL A 133 21.25 23.18 -19.14
C VAL A 133 22.60 23.08 -19.86
N THR A 134 22.90 21.94 -20.48
CA THR A 134 24.14 21.76 -21.24
C THR A 134 24.14 22.65 -22.47
N ILE A 135 23.03 22.71 -23.20
CA ILE A 135 22.85 23.60 -24.36
C ILE A 135 22.99 25.07 -23.93
N GLU A 136 22.33 25.50 -22.84
CA GLU A 136 22.47 26.87 -22.33
C GLU A 136 23.93 27.24 -22.01
N LEU A 137 24.69 26.33 -21.41
CA LEU A 137 26.10 26.54 -21.09
C LEU A 137 26.98 26.61 -22.34
N GLU A 138 26.71 25.79 -23.35
CA GLU A 138 27.40 25.82 -24.65
C GLU A 138 27.12 27.15 -25.37
N GLU A 139 25.87 27.62 -25.39
CA GLU A 139 25.48 28.91 -25.94
C GLU A 139 26.17 30.09 -25.23
N GLU A 140 26.26 30.05 -23.89
CA GLU A 140 27.01 31.04 -23.12
C GLU A 140 28.52 31.00 -23.44
N GLU A 141 29.11 29.81 -23.62
CA GLU A 141 30.52 29.66 -24.01
C GLU A 141 30.77 30.22 -25.42
N GLU A 142 29.89 29.96 -26.38
CA GLU A 142 29.96 30.52 -27.73
C GLU A 142 29.86 32.06 -27.71
N LEU A 143 28.90 32.62 -26.95
CA LEU A 143 28.79 34.06 -26.75
C LEU A 143 30.07 34.65 -26.12
N THR A 144 30.61 33.96 -25.13
CA THR A 144 31.86 34.34 -24.45
C THR A 144 33.06 34.27 -25.41
N GLY A 145 33.10 33.27 -26.29
CA GLY A 145 34.08 33.08 -27.35
C GLY A 145 34.01 34.16 -28.43
N LEU A 146 32.83 34.68 -28.73
CA LEU A 146 32.61 35.87 -29.57
C LEU A 146 33.05 37.16 -28.85
N ILE A 147 32.90 37.22 -27.53
CA ILE A 147 33.31 38.35 -26.66
C ILE A 147 34.81 38.31 -26.32
N LYS A 148 35.57 37.32 -26.79
CA LYS A 148 37.01 37.05 -26.53
C LYS A 148 38.01 38.16 -26.91
N GLY A 149 37.52 39.38 -27.19
CA GLY A 149 38.29 40.63 -27.18
C GLY A 149 38.11 41.50 -25.92
N LYS A 150 37.31 41.12 -24.91
CA LYS A 150 37.13 41.88 -23.65
C LYS A 150 37.51 41.05 -22.41
N PRO A 151 38.04 41.67 -21.35
CA PRO A 151 38.64 40.96 -20.24
C PRO A 151 37.59 40.13 -19.50
N THR A 152 37.95 38.88 -19.20
CA THR A 152 37.27 37.82 -18.44
C THR A 152 36.71 38.22 -17.06
N SER A 153 36.87 39.47 -16.65
CA SER A 153 36.40 40.06 -15.39
C SER A 153 34.87 40.21 -15.32
N LEU A 154 34.20 40.47 -16.45
CA LEU A 154 32.75 40.74 -16.46
C LEU A 154 31.90 39.47 -16.33
N LEU A 155 32.35 38.34 -16.89
CA LEU A 155 31.59 37.07 -16.84
C LEU A 155 31.73 36.36 -15.49
N SER A 156 32.84 36.58 -14.77
CA SER A 156 32.99 36.12 -13.38
C SER A 156 32.05 36.84 -12.40
N ALA A 157 31.45 37.96 -12.80
CA ALA A 157 30.46 38.68 -12.00
C ALA A 157 29.10 37.98 -11.96
N PHE A 158 28.79 37.12 -12.93
CA PHE A 158 27.48 36.46 -13.06
C PHE A 158 27.39 35.11 -12.36
N SER A 159 28.41 34.67 -11.62
CA SER A 159 28.27 33.40 -10.88
C SER A 159 27.25 33.58 -9.74
N PRO A 160 26.19 32.73 -9.68
CA PRO A 160 25.13 32.87 -8.67
C PRO A 160 25.67 32.75 -7.24
N LEU A 161 26.80 32.07 -7.06
CA LEU A 161 27.51 31.93 -5.79
C LEU A 161 28.14 33.23 -5.31
N ARG A 162 28.53 34.15 -6.21
CA ARG A 162 29.07 35.47 -5.86
C ARG A 162 28.00 36.35 -5.22
N ASN A 163 26.74 36.24 -5.64
CA ASN A 163 25.61 36.99 -5.05
C ASN A 163 25.31 36.60 -3.60
N ILE A 164 25.79 35.43 -3.15
CA ILE A 164 25.70 34.94 -1.77
C ILE A 164 27.05 35.14 -1.04
N GLY A 165 28.02 35.83 -1.65
CA GLY A 165 29.35 36.07 -1.07
C GLY A 165 30.28 34.85 -1.08
N VAL A 166 29.91 33.79 -1.81
CA VAL A 166 30.71 32.57 -1.91
C VAL A 166 31.65 32.66 -3.09
N SER A 167 32.95 32.82 -2.81
CA SER A 167 34.02 32.79 -3.82
C SER A 167 34.56 31.37 -4.02
N ARG A 168 35.28 31.12 -5.14
CA ARG A 168 36.02 29.85 -5.34
C ARG A 168 36.99 29.52 -4.20
N MET A 169 37.52 30.54 -3.52
CA MET A 169 38.38 30.38 -2.35
C MET A 169 37.62 29.83 -1.13
N ASN A 170 36.35 30.23 -0.95
CA ASN A 170 35.49 29.74 0.13
C ASN A 170 35.12 28.25 -0.08
N LEU A 171 34.86 27.86 -1.33
CA LEU A 171 34.58 26.47 -1.71
C LEU A 171 35.80 25.56 -1.55
N ASN A 172 36.96 25.96 -2.07
CA ASN A 172 38.19 25.15 -1.97
C ASN A 172 38.68 24.96 -0.53
N ARG A 173 38.33 25.86 0.40
CA ARG A 173 38.64 25.73 1.83
C ARG A 173 37.49 25.20 2.67
N ARG A 174 36.32 24.87 2.10
CA ARG A 174 35.10 24.48 2.82
C ARG A 174 34.80 25.39 4.03
N ARG A 175 35.10 26.69 3.89
CA ARG A 175 34.96 27.68 4.96
C ARG A 175 33.93 28.69 4.52
N PHE A 176 32.72 28.54 5.03
CA PHE A 176 31.75 29.62 5.00
C PHE A 176 32.32 30.77 5.84
N SER A 177 32.45 31.97 5.26
CA SER A 177 32.64 33.16 6.08
C SER A 177 31.30 33.40 6.79
N ILE A 178 31.26 33.10 8.08
CA ILE A 178 30.17 33.51 8.95
C ILE A 178 30.20 35.04 9.04
N ARG A 179 29.05 35.67 8.78
CA ARG A 179 28.74 37.02 9.27
C ARG A 179 28.21 36.91 10.69
#